data_AF-A0A815ZBQ8-F1
#
_entry.id   AF-A0A815ZBQ8-F1
#
_cell.length_a   1.000
_cell.length_b   1.000
_cell.length_c   1.000
_cell.angle_alpha   90.00
_cell.angle_beta   90.00
_cell.angle_gamma   90.00
#
_symmetry.space_group_name_H-M   'P 1'
#
loop_
_entity.id
_entity.type
_entity.pdbx_description
1 polymer ?
#
loop_
_entity_poly.entity_id
_entity_poly.type
_entity_poly.pdbx_seq_one_letter_code
_entity_poly.pdbx_strand_id
1 'polypeptide(L)' 'MEIIRLIQSKLIDWDNKMYYKPTNVQAQARTTTLNEELGQIQYIFSDKTGTLTQ' A
#
# COMPACT_ATOMS: atom_id res chain seq x y z
N MET A 1 19.03 7.30 3.47
CA MET A 1 18.01 6.28 3.11
C MET A 1 16.65 6.57 3.74
N GLU A 2 16.57 6.97 5.01
CA GLU A 2 15.29 7.21 5.69
C GLU A 2 14.42 8.31 5.04
N ILE A 3 15.00 9.44 4.64
CA ILE A 3 14.25 10.53 3.97
C ILE A 3 13.64 10.07 2.64
N ILE A 4 14.37 9.27 1.87
CA ILE A 4 13.88 8.73 0.59
C ILE A 4 12.68 7.82 0.84
N ARG A 5 12.79 6.93 1.84
CA ARG A 5 11.71 6.02 2.25
C ARG A 5 10.48 6.78 2.76
N LEU A 6 10.68 7.87 3.49
CA LEU A 6 9.61 8.76 3.95
C LEU A 6 8.88 9.43 2.77
N ILE A 7 9.62 9.95 1.79
CA ILE A 7 9.03 10.56 0.59
C ILE A 7 8.25 9.51 -0.21
N GLN A 8 8.83 8.33 -0.45
CA GLN A 8 8.17 7.22 -1.14
C GLN A 8 6.86 6.80 -0.45
N SER A 9 6.88 6.71 0.88
CA SER A 9 5.67 6.42 1.68
C SER A 9 4.58 7.46 1.46
N LYS A 10 4.95 8.75 1.39
CA LYS A 10 4.00 9.83 1.13
C LYS A 10 3.45 9.80 -0.29
N LEU A 11 4.23 9.37 -1.27
CA LEU A 11 3.75 9.19 -2.64
C LEU A 11 2.68 8.09 -2.73
N ILE A 12 2.83 6.99 -1.97
CA ILE A 12 1.81 5.93 -1.87
C ILE A 12 0.54 6.48 -1.23
N ASP A 13 0.67 7.23 -0.14
CA ASP A 13 -0.47 7.83 0.57
C ASP A 13 -1.29 8.80 -0.31
N TRP A 14 -0.62 9.51 -1.23
CA TRP A 14 -1.22 10.53 -2.09
C TRP A 14 -1.66 10.01 -3.47
N ASP A 15 -1.53 8.71 -3.75
CA ASP A 15 -1.93 8.17 -5.03
C ASP A 15 -3.46 8.09 -5.15
N ASN A 16 -4.02 8.96 -5.99
CA ASN A 16 -5.45 8.99 -6.31
C ASN A 16 -5.94 7.69 -6.98
N LYS A 17 -5.07 6.88 -7.59
CA LYS A 17 -5.43 5.57 -8.17
C LYS A 17 -5.65 4.51 -7.10
N MET A 18 -5.08 4.68 -5.91
CA MET A 18 -5.24 3.78 -4.77
C MET A 18 -6.23 4.32 -3.73
N TYR A 19 -7.16 5.17 -4.16
CA TYR A 19 -8.24 5.71 -3.35
C TYR A 19 -9.57 5.01 -3.62
N TYR A 20 -10.16 4.44 -2.58
CA TYR A 20 -11.43 3.73 -2.64
C TYR A 20 -12.59 4.66 -2.28
N LYS A 21 -13.29 5.13 -3.33
CA LYS A 21 -14.40 6.10 -3.24
C LYS A 21 -15.58 5.66 -2.35
N PRO A 22 -16.08 4.42 -2.40
CA PRO A 22 -17.29 4.03 -1.68
C PRO A 22 -17.20 4.19 -0.16
N THR A 23 -16.02 3.97 0.44
CA THR A 23 -15.81 4.16 1.88
C THR A 23 -14.87 5.32 2.20
N ASN A 24 -14.48 6.13 1.20
CA ASN A 24 -13.57 7.26 1.35
C ASN A 24 -12.22 6.87 2.00
N VAL A 25 -11.66 5.73 1.62
CA VAL A 25 -10.40 5.21 2.19
C VAL A 25 -9.27 5.35 1.17
N GLN A 26 -8.20 6.03 1.56
CA GLN A 26 -6.95 6.11 0.80
C GLN A 26 -5.97 4.99 1.21
N ALA A 27 -5.06 4.61 0.31
CA ALA A 27 -3.92 3.77 0.67
C ALA A 27 -3.06 4.44 1.75
N GLN A 28 -2.52 3.65 2.67
CA GLN A 28 -1.70 4.15 3.77
C GLN A 28 -0.47 3.26 3.95
N ALA A 29 0.71 3.82 3.68
CA ALA A 29 1.98 3.17 3.97
C ALA A 29 2.34 3.39 5.45
N ARG A 30 1.98 2.42 6.30
CA ARG A 30 2.18 2.49 7.77
C ARG A 30 3.63 2.27 8.21
N THR A 31 4.43 1.62 7.37
CA THR A 31 5.84 1.29 7.65
C THR A 31 6.70 1.69 6.47
N THR A 32 7.48 2.76 6.63
CA THR A 32 8.29 3.36 5.56
C THR A 32 9.47 2.49 5.12
N THR A 33 9.93 1.57 5.97
CA THR A 33 11.05 0.66 5.65
C THR A 33 10.69 -0.44 4.66
N LEU A 34 9.40 -0.79 4.55
CA LEU A 34 8.94 -1.89 3.70
C LEU A 34 8.74 -1.50 2.23
N ASN A 35 8.84 -0.21 1.89
CA ASN A 35 8.59 0.27 0.54
C ASN A 35 9.49 -0.38 -0.52
N GLU A 36 10.74 -0.70 -0.17
CA GLU A 36 11.69 -1.37 -1.07
C GLU A 36 11.41 -2.87 -1.20
N GLU A 37 10.88 -3.50 -0.13
CA GLU A 37 10.53 -4.93 -0.11
C GLU A 37 9.30 -5.22 -0.97
N LEU A 38 8.40 -4.24 -1.16
CA LEU A 38 7.24 -4.37 -2.04
C LEU A 38 7.63 -4.72 -3.49
N GLY A 39 8.78 -4.24 -3.97
CA GLY A 39 9.29 -4.57 -5.31
C GLY A 39 9.90 -5.96 -5.44
N GLN A 40 10.07 -6.68 -4.33
CA GLN A 40 10.73 -7.99 -4.25
C GLN A 40 9.75 -9.13 -3.91
N ILE A 41 8.46 -8.84 -3.77
CA ILE A 41 7.43 -9.83 -3.43
C ILE A 41 7.30 -10.86 -4.56
N GLN A 42 7.43 -12.15 -4.22
CA GLN A 42 7.25 -13.27 -5.15
C GLN A 42 5.95 -14.04 -4.93
N TYR A 43 5.40 -13.99 -3.72
CA TYR A 43 4.19 -14.71 -3.33
C TYR A 43 3.24 -13.79 -2.56
N ILE A 44 1.96 -13.85 -2.92
CA ILE A 44 0.88 -13.14 -2.23
C ILE A 44 -0.06 -14.19 -1.66
N PHE A 45 -0.20 -14.22 -0.34
CA PHE A 45 -1.22 -15.00 0.34
C PHE A 45 -2.46 -14.15 0.50
N SER A 46 -3.59 -14.60 -0.03
CA SER A 46 -4.85 -13.86 -0.02
C SER A 46 -5.94 -14.70 0.64
N ASP A 47 -6.77 -14.05 1.47
CA ASP A 47 -7.95 -14.69 2.05
C ASP A 47 -9.11 -14.66 1.05
N LYS A 48 -9.95 -15.69 1.09
CA LYS A 48 -11.08 -15.81 0.16
C LYS A 48 -12.21 -14.86 0.54
N THR A 49 -12.60 -14.82 1.80
CA THR A 49 -13.77 -14.05 2.26
C THR A 49 -13.36 -12.63 2.65
N GLY A 50 -14.07 -11.63 2.17
CA GLY A 50 -13.80 -10.21 2.46
C GLY A 50 -12.62 -9.61 1.69
N THR A 51 -11.78 -10.42 1.01
CA THR A 51 -10.73 -9.94 0.10
C THR A 51 -11.02 -10.29 -1.37
N LEU A 52 -11.20 -11.56 -1.71
CA LEU A 52 -11.52 -11.96 -3.10
C LEU A 52 -13.01 -11.87 -3.42
N THR A 53 -13.87 -12.12 -2.44
CA THR A 53 -15.32 -12.02 -2.57
C THR A 53 -15.87 -11.10 -1.48
N GLN A 54 -16.83 -10.23 -1.85
CA GLN A 54 -17.60 -9.43 -0.90
C GLN A 54 -18.71 -10.26 -0.25
#